data_AF-A0A1H3IT29-F1
#
_entry.id   AF-A0A1H3IT29-F1
#
_cell.length_a   1.000
_cell.length_b   1.000
_cell.length_c   1.000
_cell.angle_alpha   90.00
_cell.angle_beta   90.00
_cell.angle_gamma   90.00
#
_symmetry.space_group_name_H-M   'P 1'
#
loop_
_entity.id
_entity.type
_entity.pdbx_description
1 polymer ?
#
loop_
_entity_poly.entity_id
_entity_poly.type
_entity_poly.pdbx_seq_one_letter_code
_entity_poly.pdbx_strand_id
1 'polypeptide(L)'
;MRTGIGRKSTWLCRLLPGWLRAPGRRTVKYRYELERELHDGPAAGLSALALELGLISATAGDPRLSARIDALRDTICRHVEHARLLGATIHPPTLTAGLGPAWMSVAEHGDLRLRLDLPPHDLDAQVTGRTGLLVADHLRTLKPGTAVQVRVRGRKFVRVHITEQRPGSTRRRFRAVLG
;
A
#
# COMPACT_ATOMS: atom_id res chain seq x y z
N MET A 1 4.94 49.38 10.38
CA MET A 1 4.45 48.55 11.52
C MET A 1 3.57 47.44 10.93
N ARG A 2 4.05 46.19 10.83
CA ARG A 2 3.69 45.02 11.68
C ARG A 2 2.16 44.84 11.78
N THR A 3 1.50 43.75 11.36
CA THR A 3 1.70 42.28 11.54
C THR A 3 0.65 41.55 10.66
N GLY A 4 0.68 40.27 10.30
CA GLY A 4 1.44 39.11 10.74
C GLY A 4 0.75 37.83 10.23
N ILE A 5 1.56 36.95 9.67
CA ILE A 5 1.26 35.65 9.02
C ILE A 5 0.53 34.66 9.95
N GLY A 6 -0.63 34.17 9.53
CA GLY A 6 -1.38 33.08 10.16
C GLY A 6 -0.94 31.69 9.70
N ARG A 7 0.31 31.30 9.96
CA ARG A 7 0.79 29.90 9.87
C ARG A 7 1.07 29.38 11.27
N LYS A 8 0.04 28.94 12.00
CA LYS A 8 0.20 28.29 13.31
C LYS A 8 -0.80 27.14 13.48
N SER A 9 -0.46 25.95 12.98
CA SER A 9 -1.16 24.69 13.32
C SER A 9 -0.30 23.43 13.04
N THR A 10 1.01 23.57 12.86
CA THR A 10 1.87 22.48 12.38
C THR A 10 2.64 21.74 13.47
N TRP A 11 2.64 22.22 14.71
CA TRP A 11 3.52 21.70 15.78
C TRP A 11 2.80 20.90 16.88
N LEU A 12 1.49 21.04 17.05
CA LEU A 12 0.73 20.38 18.13
C LEU A 12 0.48 18.87 17.91
N CYS A 13 0.55 18.36 16.67
CA CYS A 13 0.31 16.95 16.39
C CYS A 13 1.47 16.01 16.78
N ARG A 14 2.64 16.53 17.19
CA ARG A 14 3.77 15.71 17.66
C ARG A 14 3.65 15.24 19.11
N LEU A 15 2.68 15.74 19.88
CA LEU A 15 2.69 15.62 21.35
C LEU A 15 1.56 14.75 21.94
N LEU A 16 0.67 14.18 21.12
CA LEU A 16 -0.43 13.34 21.64
C LEU A 16 -0.26 11.88 21.25
N PRO A 17 0.01 10.96 22.20
CA PRO A 17 0.04 9.53 21.93
C PRO A 17 -1.28 9.10 21.28
N GLY A 18 -1.18 8.32 20.20
CA GLY A 18 -2.33 7.81 19.47
C GLY A 18 -2.85 8.71 18.33
N TRP A 19 -2.20 9.81 17.95
CA TRP A 19 -2.57 10.51 16.71
C TRP A 19 -1.74 10.03 15.51
N LEU A 20 -2.42 9.62 14.45
CA LEU A 20 -1.80 9.27 13.17
C LEU A 20 -1.88 10.45 12.20
N ARG A 21 -0.82 10.62 11.42
CA ARG A 21 -0.74 11.66 10.40
C ARG A 21 -1.12 11.09 9.05
N ALA A 22 -2.19 11.62 8.46
CA ALA A 22 -2.58 11.26 7.11
C ALA A 22 -1.56 11.77 6.07
N PRO A 23 -1.25 10.97 5.02
CA PRO A 23 -0.45 11.44 3.91
C PRO A 23 -1.12 12.62 3.22
N GLY A 24 -0.31 13.54 2.70
CA GLY A 24 -0.79 14.68 1.91
C GLY A 24 -1.26 14.24 0.52
N ARG A 25 -2.11 15.05 -0.11
CA ARG A 25 -2.66 14.77 -1.47
C ARG A 25 -1.55 14.46 -2.49
N ARG A 26 -0.47 15.27 -2.48
CA ARG A 26 0.70 15.08 -3.35
C ARG A 26 1.42 13.76 -3.09
N THR A 27 1.55 13.35 -1.83
CA THR A 27 2.19 12.07 -1.46
C THR A 27 1.37 10.88 -1.95
N VAL A 28 0.04 10.94 -1.86
CA VAL A 28 -0.83 9.89 -2.40
C VAL A 28 -0.67 9.76 -3.91
N LYS A 29 -0.75 10.90 -4.62
CA LYS A 29 -0.59 10.92 -6.07
C LYS A 29 0.78 10.38 -6.49
N TYR A 30 1.85 10.86 -5.87
CA TYR A 30 3.22 10.40 -6.16
C TYR A 30 3.39 8.90 -5.92
N ARG A 31 2.85 8.36 -4.82
CA ARG A 31 2.94 6.92 -4.53
C ARG A 31 2.15 6.08 -5.53
N TYR A 32 1.00 6.57 -5.99
CA TYR A 32 0.22 5.92 -7.04
C TYR A 32 0.97 5.91 -8.37
N GLU A 33 1.51 7.06 -8.80
CA GLU A 33 2.29 7.16 -10.03
C GLU A 33 3.55 6.28 -9.99
N LEU A 34 4.24 6.25 -8.84
CA LEU A 34 5.43 5.44 -8.65
C LEU A 34 5.12 3.94 -8.66
N GLU A 35 4.04 3.52 -8.00
CA GLU A 35 3.59 2.13 -8.07
C GLU A 35 3.24 1.72 -9.51
N ARG A 36 2.54 2.58 -10.24
CA ARG A 36 2.24 2.34 -11.65
C ARG A 36 3.47 2.28 -12.53
N GLU A 37 4.45 3.16 -12.35
CA GLU A 37 5.70 3.11 -13.12
C GLU A 37 6.44 1.78 -12.87
N LEU A 38 6.48 1.33 -11.61
CA LEU A 38 7.10 0.06 -11.23
C LEU A 38 6.32 -1.16 -11.74
N HIS A 39 5.00 -1.04 -11.85
CA HIS A 39 4.15 -2.12 -12.30
C HIS A 39 4.07 -2.20 -13.84
N ASP A 40 3.77 -1.08 -14.50
CA ASP A 40 3.52 -0.99 -15.94
C ASP A 40 4.82 -1.04 -16.76
N GLY A 41 5.91 -0.40 -16.30
CA GLY A 41 7.17 -0.31 -17.06
C GLY A 41 7.98 -1.62 -17.06
N PRO A 42 8.54 -2.04 -15.92
CA PRO A 42 9.35 -3.25 -15.81
C PRO A 42 8.59 -4.53 -16.20
N ALA A 43 7.32 -4.69 -15.78
CA ALA A 43 6.60 -5.93 -16.04
C ALA A 43 6.29 -6.15 -17.53
N ALA A 44 5.96 -5.08 -18.27
CA ALA A 44 5.70 -5.18 -19.71
C ALA A 44 6.99 -5.53 -20.49
N GLY A 45 8.09 -4.81 -20.23
CA GLY A 45 9.36 -5.07 -20.89
C GLY A 45 9.94 -6.45 -20.57
N LEU A 46 9.87 -6.88 -19.31
CA LEU A 46 10.35 -8.19 -18.89
C LEU A 46 9.47 -9.34 -19.41
N SER A 47 8.16 -9.13 -19.57
CA SER A 47 7.27 -10.11 -20.20
C SER A 47 7.58 -10.27 -21.69
N ALA A 48 7.84 -9.17 -22.40
CA ALA A 48 8.27 -9.22 -23.80
C ALA A 48 9.60 -9.96 -23.97
N LEU A 49 10.59 -9.67 -23.12
CA LEU A 49 11.88 -10.38 -23.12
C LEU A 49 11.74 -11.88 -22.82
N ALA A 50 10.88 -12.26 -21.88
CA ALA A 50 10.60 -13.67 -21.60
C ALA A 50 9.97 -14.40 -22.81
N LEU A 51 9.12 -13.72 -23.59
CA LEU A 51 8.54 -14.27 -24.82
C LEU A 51 9.60 -14.43 -25.92
N GLU A 52 10.42 -13.41 -26.17
CA GLU A 52 11.53 -13.48 -27.15
C GLU A 52 12.50 -14.61 -26.81
N LEU A 53 12.86 -14.75 -25.54
CA LEU A 53 13.69 -15.85 -25.05
C LEU A 53 13.03 -17.22 -25.33
N GLY A 54 11.72 -17.37 -25.08
CA GLY A 54 10.99 -18.60 -25.41
C GLY A 54 11.06 -18.97 -26.90
N LEU A 55 10.96 -17.99 -27.79
CA LEU A 55 11.08 -18.20 -29.24
C LEU A 55 12.49 -18.63 -29.65
N ILE A 56 13.53 -18.01 -29.07
CA ILE A 56 14.92 -18.39 -29.30
C ILE A 56 15.17 -19.82 -28.80
N SER A 57 14.64 -20.19 -27.63
CA SER A 57 14.75 -21.54 -27.08
C SER A 57 14.15 -22.60 -28.00
N ALA A 58 12.96 -22.33 -28.54
CA ALA A 58 12.24 -23.25 -29.43
C ALA A 58 12.94 -23.46 -30.78
N THR A 59 13.79 -22.52 -31.20
CA THR A 59 14.48 -22.55 -32.50
C THR A 59 15.96 -22.95 -32.40
N ALA A 60 16.53 -22.90 -31.20
CA ALA A 60 17.95 -23.11 -30.95
C ALA A 60 18.47 -24.53 -31.26
N GLY A 61 17.61 -25.56 -31.23
CA GLY A 61 17.98 -26.96 -31.48
C GLY A 61 18.98 -27.59 -30.49
N ASP A 62 19.69 -26.78 -29.69
CA ASP A 62 20.65 -27.19 -28.66
C ASP A 62 19.96 -27.26 -27.27
N PRO A 63 19.88 -28.47 -26.67
CA PRO A 63 19.30 -28.66 -25.34
C PRO A 63 19.99 -27.85 -24.23
N ARG A 64 21.31 -27.60 -24.34
CA ARG A 64 22.04 -26.80 -23.33
C ARG A 64 21.71 -25.32 -23.43
N LEU A 65 21.52 -24.81 -24.65
CA LEU A 65 21.08 -23.44 -24.89
C LEU A 65 19.63 -23.26 -24.41
N SER A 66 18.74 -24.22 -24.68
CA SER A 66 17.36 -24.20 -24.18
C SER A 66 17.32 -24.12 -22.65
N ALA A 67 18.08 -24.98 -21.95
CA ALA A 67 18.11 -24.97 -20.48
C ALA A 67 18.64 -23.64 -19.89
N ARG A 68 19.61 -23.00 -20.55
CA ARG A 68 20.10 -21.67 -20.13
C ARG A 68 19.06 -20.58 -20.33
N ILE A 69 18.28 -20.65 -21.41
CA ILE A 69 17.22 -19.71 -21.70
C ILE A 69 16.07 -19.84 -20.70
N ASP A 70 15.68 -21.06 -20.36
CA ASP A 70 14.66 -21.32 -19.33
C ASP A 70 15.09 -20.77 -17.96
N ALA A 71 16.35 -20.98 -17.55
CA ALA A 71 16.89 -20.42 -16.31
C ALA A 71 16.90 -18.88 -16.29
N LEU A 72 17.15 -18.25 -17.45
CA LEU A 72 17.11 -16.79 -17.59
C LEU A 72 15.67 -16.28 -17.49
N ARG A 73 14.71 -16.97 -18.11
CA ARG A 73 13.28 -16.67 -18.02
C ARG A 73 12.80 -16.74 -16.56
N ASP A 74 13.14 -17.80 -15.84
CA ASP A 74 12.77 -17.94 -14.42
C ASP A 74 13.35 -16.81 -13.56
N THR A 75 14.58 -16.38 -13.87
CA THR A 75 15.22 -15.25 -13.20
C THR A 75 14.50 -13.94 -13.48
N ILE A 76 14.11 -13.70 -14.72
CA ILE A 76 13.31 -12.53 -15.12
C ILE A 76 11.95 -12.54 -14.41
N CYS A 77 11.23 -13.67 -14.39
CA CYS A 77 9.94 -13.78 -13.71
C CYS A 77 10.05 -13.47 -12.22
N ARG A 78 11.11 -13.94 -11.54
CA ARG A 78 11.37 -13.60 -10.13
C ARG A 78 11.61 -12.11 -9.92
N HIS A 79 12.31 -11.43 -10.83
CA HIS A 79 12.53 -9.99 -10.74
C HIS A 79 11.26 -9.17 -10.99
N VAL A 80 10.39 -9.60 -11.91
CA VAL A 80 9.06 -9.01 -12.10
C VAL A 80 8.25 -9.13 -10.80
N GLU A 81 8.23 -10.31 -10.20
CA GLU A 81 7.48 -10.53 -8.97
C GLU A 81 8.03 -9.68 -7.81
N HIS A 82 9.35 -9.58 -7.70
CA HIS A 82 9.96 -8.70 -6.71
C HIS A 82 9.59 -7.23 -6.93
N ALA A 83 9.57 -6.75 -8.19
CA ALA A 83 9.13 -5.39 -8.52
C ALA A 83 7.66 -5.16 -8.12
N ARG A 84 6.78 -6.14 -8.35
CA ARG A 84 5.37 -6.08 -7.91
C ARG A 84 5.24 -6.01 -6.39
N LEU A 85 5.99 -6.83 -5.66
CA LEU A 85 5.99 -6.81 -4.18
C LEU A 85 6.48 -5.45 -3.65
N LEU A 86 7.49 -4.85 -4.29
CA LEU A 86 7.97 -3.52 -3.96
C LEU A 86 6.90 -2.45 -4.26
N GLY A 87 6.27 -2.49 -5.43
CA GLY A 87 5.17 -1.60 -5.81
C GLY A 87 4.00 -1.67 -4.82
N ALA A 88 3.57 -2.88 -4.47
CA ALA A 88 2.50 -3.12 -3.50
C ALA A 88 2.82 -2.54 -2.11
N THR A 89 4.10 -2.48 -1.72
CA THR A 89 4.54 -1.83 -0.47
C THR A 89 4.37 -0.31 -0.55
N ILE A 90 4.62 0.29 -1.71
CA ILE A 90 4.48 1.73 -1.95
C ILE A 90 3.01 2.11 -2.04
N HIS A 91 2.19 1.40 -2.80
CA HIS A 91 0.76 1.64 -2.89
C HIS A 91 0.02 0.33 -3.10
N PRO A 92 -0.96 -0.04 -2.25
CA PRO A 92 -1.72 -1.26 -2.51
C PRO A 92 -2.51 -1.12 -3.82
N PRO A 93 -2.27 -1.96 -4.85
CA PRO A 93 -2.99 -1.85 -6.13
C PRO A 93 -4.50 -2.07 -5.95
N THR A 94 -4.86 -2.92 -4.99
CA THR A 94 -6.24 -3.18 -4.51
C THR A 94 -6.95 -1.95 -3.95
N LEU A 95 -6.24 -0.83 -3.70
CA LEU A 95 -6.89 0.40 -3.26
C LEU A 95 -7.77 1.03 -4.34
N THR A 96 -7.49 0.72 -5.61
CA THR A 96 -8.39 1.07 -6.73
C THR A 96 -9.73 0.35 -6.64
N ALA A 97 -9.77 -0.84 -6.04
CA ALA A 97 -10.99 -1.60 -5.75
C ALA A 97 -11.68 -1.18 -4.43
N GLY A 98 -11.10 -0.22 -3.69
CA GLY A 98 -11.68 0.36 -2.48
C GLY A 98 -10.94 0.03 -1.18
N LEU A 99 -11.39 0.64 -0.07
CA LEU A 99 -10.72 0.55 1.24
C LEU A 99 -10.72 -0.88 1.81
N GLY A 100 -11.86 -1.57 1.71
CA GLY A 100 -12.06 -2.91 2.28
C GLY A 100 -11.09 -3.92 1.69
N PRO A 101 -11.15 -4.20 0.37
CA PRO A 101 -10.24 -5.12 -0.30
C PRO A 101 -8.76 -4.78 -0.05
N ALA A 102 -8.41 -3.49 -0.09
CA ALA A 102 -7.03 -3.08 0.13
C ALA A 102 -6.50 -3.40 1.52
N TRP A 103 -7.28 -3.17 2.56
CA TRP A 103 -6.83 -3.46 3.92
C TRP A 103 -6.87 -4.93 4.26
N MET A 104 -7.81 -5.70 3.68
CA MET A 104 -7.81 -7.16 3.80
C MET A 104 -6.53 -7.75 3.19
N SER A 105 -6.18 -7.35 1.96
CA SER A 105 -4.94 -7.81 1.32
C SER A 105 -3.69 -7.47 2.12
N VAL A 106 -3.58 -6.24 2.64
CA VAL A 106 -2.45 -5.84 3.51
C VAL A 106 -2.43 -6.63 4.82
N ALA A 107 -3.59 -6.94 5.41
CA ALA A 107 -3.69 -7.72 6.63
C ALA A 107 -3.33 -9.19 6.43
N GLU A 108 -3.79 -9.81 5.34
CA GLU A 108 -3.44 -11.19 4.98
C GLU A 108 -1.93 -11.35 4.81
N HIS A 109 -1.30 -10.42 4.08
CA HIS A 109 0.15 -10.45 3.88
C HIS A 109 0.94 -10.26 5.18
N GLY A 110 0.38 -9.54 6.16
CA GLY A 110 0.98 -9.30 7.47
C GLY A 110 0.57 -10.29 8.57
N ASP A 111 -0.22 -11.32 8.26
CA ASP A 111 -0.84 -12.24 9.24
C ASP A 111 -1.57 -11.49 10.38
N LEU A 112 -2.43 -10.53 10.01
CA LEU A 112 -3.18 -9.70 10.94
C LEU A 112 -4.66 -10.12 11.01
N ARG A 113 -5.23 -10.10 12.21
CA ARG A 113 -6.67 -10.36 12.41
C ARG A 113 -7.45 -9.05 12.30
N LEU A 114 -7.87 -8.70 11.09
CA LEU A 114 -8.51 -7.42 10.78
C LEU A 114 -10.04 -7.47 10.90
N ARG A 115 -10.62 -6.47 11.58
CA ARG A 115 -12.07 -6.18 11.57
C ARG A 115 -12.30 -4.78 11.03
N LEU A 116 -13.21 -4.66 10.07
CA LEU A 116 -13.52 -3.41 9.39
C LEU A 116 -14.92 -2.91 9.73
N ASP A 117 -15.01 -1.61 9.95
CA ASP A 117 -16.26 -0.89 10.18
C ASP A 117 -16.24 0.39 9.31
N LEU A 118 -16.66 0.22 8.07
CA LEU A 118 -16.63 1.24 7.02
C LEU A 118 -17.95 2.02 6.94
N PRO A 119 -17.96 3.27 6.45
CA PRO A 119 -19.20 3.97 6.16
C PRO A 119 -20.00 3.24 5.07
N PRO A 120 -21.35 3.34 5.08
CA PRO A 120 -22.21 2.74 4.05
C PRO A 120 -22.17 3.51 2.72
N HIS A 121 -21.47 4.64 2.67
CA HIS A 121 -21.36 5.51 1.51
C HIS A 121 -19.91 5.61 1.05
N ASP A 122 -19.72 5.85 -0.25
CA ASP A 122 -18.41 6.08 -0.80
C ASP A 122 -17.81 7.41 -0.34
N LEU A 123 -16.51 7.36 -0.09
CA LEU A 123 -15.71 8.56 0.15
C LEU A 123 -15.22 9.11 -1.19
N ASP A 124 -15.03 10.43 -1.24
CA ASP A 124 -14.38 11.08 -2.37
C ASP A 124 -13.02 10.42 -2.67
N ALA A 125 -12.66 10.28 -3.95
CA ALA A 125 -11.47 9.56 -4.39
C ALA A 125 -10.18 10.03 -3.67
N GLN A 126 -10.06 11.33 -3.44
CA GLN A 126 -8.88 11.90 -2.80
C GLN A 126 -8.90 11.70 -1.27
N VAL A 127 -10.06 11.53 -0.65
CA VAL A 127 -10.17 11.10 0.75
C VAL A 127 -9.93 9.61 0.88
N THR A 128 -10.43 8.80 -0.06
CA THR A 128 -10.20 7.36 -0.17
C THR A 128 -8.71 7.04 -0.24
N GLY A 129 -7.98 7.64 -1.18
CA GLY A 129 -6.54 7.38 -1.32
C GLY A 129 -5.73 7.71 -0.06
N ARG A 130 -6.06 8.82 0.61
CA ARG A 130 -5.38 9.25 1.85
C ARG A 130 -5.72 8.37 3.05
N THR A 131 -6.99 7.99 3.19
CA THR A 131 -7.47 7.09 4.24
C THR A 131 -6.88 5.70 4.05
N GLY A 132 -6.90 5.21 2.81
CA GLY A 132 -6.34 3.95 2.38
C GLY A 132 -4.88 3.80 2.75
N LEU A 133 -4.06 4.77 2.35
CA LEU A 133 -2.62 4.77 2.65
C LEU A 133 -2.32 4.96 4.13
N LEU A 134 -3.04 5.83 4.85
CA LEU A 134 -2.87 6.00 6.30
C LEU A 134 -2.98 4.66 7.03
N VAL A 135 -4.06 3.91 6.76
CA VAL A 135 -4.31 2.63 7.44
C VAL A 135 -3.34 1.56 6.94
N ALA A 136 -3.12 1.45 5.64
CA ALA A 136 -2.18 0.47 5.08
C ALA A 136 -0.77 0.63 5.65
N ASP A 137 -0.26 1.86 5.74
CA ASP A 137 1.05 2.15 6.33
C ASP A 137 1.09 1.76 7.80
N HIS A 138 0.02 2.03 8.56
CA HIS A 138 -0.04 1.63 9.97
C HIS A 138 -0.07 0.10 10.13
N LEU A 139 -0.88 -0.61 9.33
CA LEU A 139 -0.97 -2.08 9.37
C LEU A 139 0.40 -2.73 9.12
N ARG A 140 1.20 -2.19 8.18
CA ARG A 140 2.56 -2.70 7.90
C ARG A 140 3.55 -2.54 9.05
N THR A 141 3.25 -1.71 10.05
CA THR A 141 4.10 -1.58 11.25
C THR A 141 3.80 -2.63 12.33
N LEU A 142 2.75 -3.43 12.14
CA LEU A 142 2.25 -4.37 13.13
C LEU A 142 2.95 -5.72 13.03
N LYS A 143 3.00 -6.43 14.16
CA LYS A 143 3.55 -7.78 14.21
C LYS A 143 2.48 -8.80 13.78
N PRO A 144 2.88 -9.94 13.18
CA PRO A 144 2.00 -11.09 12.96
C PRO A 144 1.19 -11.47 14.20
N GLY A 145 -0.04 -11.93 14.00
CA GLY A 145 -1.00 -12.30 15.04
C GLY A 145 -1.70 -11.13 15.75
N THR A 146 -1.36 -9.87 15.42
CA THR A 146 -2.00 -8.68 16.01
C THR A 146 -3.46 -8.59 15.57
N ALA A 147 -4.36 -8.40 16.53
CA ALA A 147 -5.77 -8.13 16.26
C ALA A 147 -6.00 -6.63 16.07
N VAL A 148 -6.65 -6.26 14.97
CA VAL A 148 -6.83 -4.85 14.58
C VAL A 148 -8.30 -4.58 14.24
N GLN A 149 -8.84 -3.49 14.78
CA GLN A 149 -10.14 -2.97 14.38
C GLN A 149 -9.97 -1.57 13.78
N VAL A 150 -10.42 -1.39 12.54
CA VAL A 150 -10.41 -0.10 11.85
C VAL A 150 -11.85 0.37 11.68
N ARG A 151 -12.14 1.56 12.20
CA ARG A 151 -13.43 2.24 12.04
C ARG A 151 -13.25 3.54 11.30
N VAL A 152 -14.03 3.72 10.24
CA VAL A 152 -14.05 4.93 9.42
C VAL A 152 -15.44 5.55 9.51
N ARG A 153 -15.51 6.85 9.77
CA ARG A 153 -16.77 7.60 9.91
C ARG A 153 -16.67 8.99 9.30
N GLY A 154 -17.80 9.53 8.87
CA GLY A 154 -17.91 10.88 8.33
C GLY A 154 -17.98 10.92 6.79
N ARG A 155 -18.18 12.13 6.25
CA ARG A 155 -18.37 12.36 4.81
C ARG A 155 -17.41 13.45 4.30
N LYS A 156 -17.59 14.71 4.77
CA LYS A 156 -16.65 15.81 4.46
C LYS A 156 -15.37 15.75 5.29
N PHE A 157 -15.49 15.41 6.56
CA PHE A 157 -14.38 15.14 7.45
C PHE A 157 -14.42 13.66 7.85
N VAL A 158 -13.41 12.91 7.44
CA VAL A 158 -13.31 11.48 7.72
C VAL A 158 -12.49 11.27 8.97
N ARG A 159 -13.07 10.59 9.95
CA ARG A 159 -12.42 10.18 11.19
C ARG A 159 -12.07 8.70 11.08
N VAL A 160 -10.81 8.39 11.31
CA VAL A 160 -10.29 7.02 11.35
C VAL A 160 -9.93 6.71 12.78
N HIS A 161 -10.44 5.61 13.30
CA HIS A 161 -10.06 5.05 14.59
C HIS A 161 -9.46 3.66 14.37
N ILE A 162 -8.27 3.44 14.88
CA ILE A 162 -7.61 2.14 14.84
C ILE A 162 -7.41 1.65 16.26
N THR A 163 -7.86 0.45 16.54
CA THR A 163 -7.48 -0.28 17.74
C THR A 163 -6.56 -1.42 17.34
N GLU A 164 -5.43 -1.58 18.03
CA GLU A 164 -4.62 -2.80 17.94
C GLU A 164 -4.52 -3.49 19.30
N GLN A 165 -4.40 -4.81 19.28
CA GLN A 165 -4.05 -5.64 20.43
C GLN A 165 -3.03 -6.68 19.98
N ARG A 166 -1.79 -6.52 20.45
CA ARG A 166 -0.70 -7.47 20.18
C ARG A 166 -0.84 -8.67 21.12
N PRO A 167 -0.39 -9.87 20.73
CA PRO A 167 -0.32 -11.02 21.64
C PRO A 167 0.45 -10.63 22.92
N GLY A 168 -0.16 -10.85 24.09
CA GLY A 168 0.46 -10.54 25.40
C GLY A 168 0.60 -9.05 25.75
N SER A 169 0.01 -8.12 24.99
CA SER A 169 0.10 -6.68 25.24
C SER A 169 -1.24 -6.05 25.58
N THR A 170 -1.19 -4.89 26.24
CA THR A 170 -2.35 -4.01 26.39
C THR A 170 -2.81 -3.44 25.04
N ARG A 171 -4.12 -3.16 24.97
CA ARG A 171 -4.79 -2.57 23.80
C ARG A 171 -4.32 -1.13 23.58
N ARG A 172 -3.98 -0.79 22.33
CA ARG A 172 -3.58 0.57 21.93
C ARG A 172 -4.63 1.17 20.99
N ARG A 173 -4.76 2.49 21.02
CA ARG A 173 -5.75 3.23 20.23
C ARG A 173 -5.09 4.37 19.47
N PHE A 174 -5.46 4.48 18.21
CA PHE A 174 -5.00 5.50 17.31
C PHE A 174 -6.17 6.21 16.63
N ARG A 175 -5.97 7.47 16.26
CA ARG A 175 -6.98 8.32 15.62
C ARG A 175 -6.35 9.24 14.58
N ALA A 176 -7.08 9.48 13.51
CA ALA A 176 -6.76 10.49 12.50
C ALA A 176 -8.04 11.18 12.00
N VAL A 177 -7.89 12.40 11.51
CA VAL A 177 -8.97 13.15 10.86
C VAL A 177 -8.47 13.67 9.52
N LEU A 178 -9.26 13.48 8.46
CA LEU A 178 -8.95 13.85 7.09
C LEU A 178 -10.04 14.76 6.51
N GLY A 179 -9.63 15.72 5.68
CA GLY A 179 -10.44 16.58 4.81
C GLY A 179 -9.66 16.96 3.56
#